data_AF-A0A9N9CP56-F1
#
_entry.id   AF-A0A9N9CP56-F1
#
_cell.length_a   1.000
_cell.length_b   1.000
_cell.length_c   1.000
_cell.angle_alpha   90.00
_cell.angle_beta   90.00
_cell.angle_gamma   90.00
#
_symmetry.space_group_name_H-M   'P 1'
#
loop_
_entity.id
_entity.type
_entity.pdbx_description
1 polymer ?
#
loop_
_entity_poly.entity_id
_entity_poly.type
_entity_poly.pdbx_seq_one_letter_code
_entity_poly.pdbx_strand_id
1 'polypeptide(L)'
;MGRLTEKINLNKLVKRRYHTRETLDHGPSEAVKKAGEYDIWAPSEVGSSEEDDGDSFLRPIKKRKIKEPPTLKLKPSTSVPAVAEPPPGASYNPTFTDHQSLLREAHEEEYRRVEAIENLNSKLPTFTEVSSSETTAMRNRIKRRVERERLEAEKKFQKKINNDLARITDIAKQVKTEVAKREKKLQEKAKLIEESTKRPPKKIGKYRVPKLPIDVQLSEDLSESLRTLKPEGNLFADRMTSLQQRSIIEPRVPIKARRKRRRKPTQDD
;
A
#
# COMPACT_ATOMS: atom_id res chain seq x y z
N MET A 1 -70.68 27.26 30.12
CA MET A 1 -69.28 27.32 30.60
C MET A 1 -68.90 26.01 31.28
N GLY A 2 -68.39 25.03 30.52
CA GLY A 2 -67.97 23.73 31.05
C GLY A 2 -66.47 23.68 31.32
N ARG A 3 -66.05 22.84 32.28
CA ARG A 3 -64.63 22.60 32.60
C ARG A 3 -64.09 21.42 31.79
N LEU A 4 -62.83 21.47 31.37
CA LEU A 4 -61.95 20.31 31.38
C LEU A 4 -60.59 20.73 31.95
N THR A 5 -59.91 19.78 32.60
CA THR A 5 -58.64 19.98 33.29
C THR A 5 -57.67 18.88 32.88
N GLU A 6 -56.35 19.17 32.88
CA GLU A 6 -55.32 18.24 33.37
C GLU A 6 -53.98 18.97 33.59
N LYS A 7 -53.58 19.15 34.86
CA LYS A 7 -52.72 18.28 35.70
C LYS A 7 -51.22 18.42 35.37
N ILE A 8 -50.53 19.16 36.25
CA ILE A 8 -49.06 19.27 36.28
C ILE A 8 -48.48 17.90 36.66
N ASN A 9 -47.42 17.47 35.96
CA ASN A 9 -46.87 16.12 36.11
C ASN A 9 -45.97 16.01 37.36
N LEU A 10 -46.51 15.39 38.42
CA LEU A 10 -45.88 15.31 39.75
C LEU A 10 -44.67 14.36 39.84
N ASN A 11 -44.36 13.59 38.79
CA ASN A 11 -43.29 12.58 38.76
C ASN A 11 -41.84 13.13 38.89
N LYS A 12 -41.66 14.42 39.18
CA LYS A 12 -40.37 15.04 39.53
C LYS A 12 -40.14 15.24 41.04
N LEU A 13 -41.05 14.78 41.90
CA LEU A 13 -40.90 14.84 43.35
C LEU A 13 -41.26 13.50 44.02
N VAL A 14 -40.64 13.23 45.18
CA VAL A 14 -40.85 12.06 46.05
C VAL A 14 -40.42 10.70 45.47
N LYS A 15 -39.13 10.37 45.67
CA LYS A 15 -38.68 9.04 46.15
C LYS A 15 -37.26 9.15 46.75
N ARG A 16 -37.17 9.68 47.97
CA ARG A 16 -35.95 9.70 48.81
C ARG A 16 -36.20 8.85 50.06
N ARG A 17 -35.35 7.85 50.31
CA ARG A 17 -35.35 6.97 51.50
C ARG A 17 -36.59 6.05 51.55
N TYR A 18 -36.58 4.87 52.17
CA TYR A 18 -35.56 4.22 53.02
C TYR A 18 -35.20 2.83 52.47
N HIS A 19 -34.12 2.23 52.98
CA HIS A 19 -33.73 0.85 52.72
C HIS A 19 -33.89 0.06 54.02
N THR A 20 -34.78 -0.92 54.06
CA THR A 20 -34.95 -1.83 55.20
C THR A 20 -33.84 -2.88 55.19
N ARG A 21 -33.15 -3.06 56.32
CA ARG A 21 -32.16 -4.13 56.48
C ARG A 21 -32.87 -5.42 56.89
N GLU A 22 -33.08 -6.31 55.93
CA GLU A 22 -33.33 -7.73 56.22
C GLU A 22 -32.00 -8.47 56.10
N THR A 23 -31.55 -9.05 57.21
CA THR A 23 -30.32 -9.85 57.27
C THR A 23 -30.63 -11.29 56.93
N LEU A 24 -30.32 -11.70 55.70
CA LEU A 24 -30.24 -13.11 55.33
C LEU A 24 -28.84 -13.64 55.65
N ASP A 25 -28.76 -14.81 56.30
CA ASP A 25 -27.50 -15.51 56.51
C ASP A 25 -26.97 -16.06 55.19
N HIS A 26 -25.93 -15.43 54.66
CA HIS A 26 -25.28 -15.88 53.44
C HIS A 26 -24.24 -16.96 53.77
N GLY A 27 -24.38 -18.13 53.13
CA GLY A 27 -23.35 -19.18 53.16
C GLY A 27 -22.01 -18.71 52.57
N PRO A 28 -20.96 -19.56 52.60
CA PRO A 28 -19.61 -19.17 52.18
C PRO A 28 -19.60 -18.50 50.80
N SER A 29 -19.00 -17.32 50.75
CA SER A 29 -19.10 -16.42 49.60
C SER A 29 -18.50 -17.01 48.34
N GLU A 30 -18.92 -16.49 47.18
CA GLU A 30 -18.43 -16.97 45.88
C GLU A 30 -16.90 -16.85 45.73
N ALA A 31 -16.29 -15.86 46.39
CA ALA A 31 -14.84 -15.72 46.47
C ALA A 31 -14.16 -16.91 47.18
N VAL A 32 -14.78 -17.49 48.22
CA VAL A 32 -14.28 -18.70 48.90
C VAL A 32 -14.45 -19.94 48.01
N LYS A 33 -15.57 -20.04 47.28
CA LYS A 33 -15.80 -21.14 46.33
C LYS A 33 -14.81 -21.12 45.15
N LYS A 34 -14.37 -19.92 44.76
CA LYS A 34 -13.43 -19.68 43.65
C LYS A 34 -11.94 -19.75 44.06
N ALA A 35 -11.65 -19.95 45.34
CA ALA A 35 -10.29 -20.02 45.88
C ALA A 35 -9.62 -21.38 45.55
N GLY A 36 -9.12 -21.51 44.33
CA GLY A 36 -8.39 -22.69 43.86
C GLY A 36 -8.27 -22.79 42.33
N GLU A 37 -9.13 -22.08 41.58
CA GLU A 37 -9.21 -22.15 40.12
C GLU A 37 -8.22 -21.23 39.38
N TYR A 38 -7.32 -20.54 40.09
CA TYR A 38 -6.42 -19.55 39.51
C TYR A 38 -5.03 -20.14 39.20
N ASP A 39 -4.79 -20.45 37.92
CA ASP A 39 -3.45 -20.80 37.44
C ASP A 39 -2.54 -19.57 37.44
N ILE A 40 -1.42 -19.68 38.17
CA ILE A 40 -0.42 -18.63 38.37
C ILE A 40 0.47 -18.47 37.10
N TRP A 41 0.54 -19.50 36.25
CA TRP A 41 1.40 -19.55 35.06
C TRP A 41 0.65 -19.33 33.74
N ALA A 42 -0.69 -19.35 33.76
CA ALA A 42 -1.50 -18.91 32.63
C ALA A 42 -1.11 -17.46 32.24
N PRO A 43 -0.87 -17.16 30.95
CA PRO A 43 -0.52 -15.81 30.52
C PRO A 43 -1.71 -14.89 30.77
N SER A 44 -1.65 -14.11 31.86
CA SER A 44 -2.79 -13.39 32.44
C SER A 44 -3.71 -12.82 31.37
N GLU A 45 -4.94 -13.34 31.28
CA GLU A 45 -5.90 -12.88 30.29
C GLU A 45 -6.31 -11.45 30.61
N VAL A 46 -5.58 -10.48 30.04
CA VAL A 46 -5.92 -9.06 30.13
C VAL A 46 -7.10 -8.81 29.20
N GLY A 47 -8.27 -9.28 29.65
CA GLY A 47 -9.55 -8.81 29.17
C GLY A 47 -9.55 -7.29 29.16
N SER A 48 -9.68 -6.75 27.95
CA SER A 48 -9.93 -5.32 27.70
C SER A 48 -10.76 -5.20 26.42
N SER A 49 -11.78 -6.04 26.32
CA SER A 49 -12.98 -5.84 25.49
C SER A 49 -14.07 -5.20 26.35
N GLU A 50 -13.69 -4.17 27.10
CA GLU A 50 -14.58 -3.22 27.74
C GLU A 50 -14.45 -1.94 26.90
N GLU A 51 -15.55 -1.44 26.36
CA GLU A 51 -15.54 -0.16 25.67
C GLU A 51 -15.35 0.94 26.72
N ASP A 52 -14.45 1.90 26.47
CA ASP A 52 -14.11 2.96 27.43
C ASP A 52 -15.30 3.93 27.63
N ASP A 53 -16.27 3.57 28.48
CA ASP A 53 -17.26 4.49 29.03
C ASP A 53 -16.53 5.65 29.73
N GLY A 54 -16.69 6.86 29.21
CA GLY A 54 -15.77 7.98 29.42
C GLY A 54 -15.70 8.57 30.84
N ASP A 55 -16.52 8.07 31.76
CA ASP A 55 -16.81 8.71 33.05
C ASP A 55 -15.98 8.14 34.24
N SER A 56 -14.95 7.32 33.96
CA SER A 56 -13.99 6.88 34.97
C SER A 56 -12.94 7.96 35.28
N PHE A 57 -13.09 8.63 36.44
CA PHE A 57 -12.15 9.66 36.93
C PHE A 57 -10.72 9.17 37.21
N LEU A 58 -10.50 7.86 37.34
CA LEU A 58 -9.17 7.27 37.50
C LEU A 58 -8.53 7.05 36.11
N ARG A 59 -7.37 7.66 35.87
CA ARG A 59 -6.59 7.44 34.64
C ARG A 59 -6.21 5.96 34.53
N PRO A 60 -6.48 5.27 33.39
CA PRO A 60 -6.07 3.88 33.20
C PRO A 60 -4.56 3.69 33.41
N ILE A 61 -4.20 2.85 34.38
CA ILE A 61 -2.79 2.56 34.75
C ILE A 61 -2.10 1.76 33.62
N LYS A 62 -2.86 1.04 32.81
CA LYS A 62 -2.39 0.30 31.63
C LYS A 62 -2.02 1.28 30.50
N LYS A 63 -0.77 1.24 30.04
CA LYS A 63 -0.30 2.04 28.88
C LYS A 63 -1.09 1.66 27.61
N ARG A 64 -1.95 2.56 27.12
CA ARG A 64 -2.67 2.38 25.85
C ARG A 64 -1.68 2.21 24.67
N LYS A 65 -1.96 1.26 23.78
CA LYS A 65 -1.23 1.11 22.50
C LYS A 65 -1.50 2.33 21.62
N ILE A 66 -0.45 3.00 21.15
CA ILE A 66 -0.58 4.18 20.28
C ILE A 66 -1.16 3.76 18.92
N LYS A 67 -2.23 4.43 18.47
CA LYS A 67 -2.80 4.19 17.14
C LYS A 67 -1.87 4.77 16.08
N GLU A 68 -1.39 3.93 15.17
CA GLU A 68 -0.49 4.33 14.07
C GLU A 68 -1.12 5.42 13.18
N PRO A 69 -0.37 6.46 12.77
CA PRO A 69 -0.87 7.43 11.80
C PRO A 69 -1.09 6.77 10.42
N PRO A 70 -2.14 7.16 9.67
CA PRO A 70 -2.52 6.50 8.43
C PRO A 70 -1.46 6.61 7.32
N THR A 71 -0.54 7.57 7.44
CA THR A 71 0.58 7.78 6.51
C THR A 71 1.55 6.60 6.46
N LEU A 72 1.73 5.85 7.55
CA LEU A 72 2.63 4.67 7.58
C LEU A 72 2.12 3.51 6.70
N LYS A 73 0.83 3.51 6.34
CA LYS A 73 0.21 2.47 5.50
C LYS A 73 0.24 2.81 4.01
N LEU A 74 0.81 3.96 3.65
CA LEU A 74 1.03 4.38 2.26
C LEU A 74 2.29 3.69 1.71
N LYS A 75 2.11 2.84 0.70
CA LYS A 75 3.22 2.24 -0.05
C LYS A 75 3.96 3.32 -0.87
N PRO A 76 5.27 3.15 -1.16
CA PRO A 76 5.99 4.03 -2.07
C PRO A 76 5.31 4.12 -3.44
N SER A 77 5.47 5.23 -4.14
CA SER A 77 4.71 5.57 -5.36
C SER A 77 5.03 4.73 -6.61
N THR A 78 5.89 3.73 -6.50
CA THR A 78 6.52 3.05 -7.64
C THR A 78 6.16 1.57 -7.64
N SER A 79 5.37 1.14 -8.63
CA SER A 79 4.78 -0.20 -8.71
C SER A 79 5.73 -1.25 -9.35
N VAL A 80 6.96 -1.34 -8.84
CA VAL A 80 7.97 -2.33 -9.27
C VAL A 80 7.96 -3.54 -8.32
N PRO A 81 8.00 -4.78 -8.81
CA PRO A 81 8.01 -5.99 -7.96
C PRO A 81 9.27 -6.08 -7.08
N ALA A 82 9.20 -6.89 -6.01
CA ALA A 82 10.29 -7.02 -5.05
C ALA A 82 11.52 -7.77 -5.59
N VAL A 83 11.27 -8.70 -6.49
CA VAL A 83 12.21 -9.52 -7.25
C VAL A 83 11.73 -9.46 -8.70
N ALA A 84 12.63 -9.30 -9.67
CA ALA A 84 12.29 -9.43 -11.08
C ALA A 84 12.38 -10.91 -11.47
N GLU A 85 11.52 -11.36 -12.38
CA GLU A 85 11.62 -12.69 -12.96
C GLU A 85 12.81 -12.70 -13.95
N PRO A 86 13.79 -13.62 -13.82
CA PRO A 86 14.95 -13.66 -14.69
C PRO A 86 14.57 -14.16 -16.09
N PRO A 87 15.23 -13.69 -17.17
CA PRO A 87 14.96 -14.17 -18.53
C PRO A 87 15.39 -15.64 -18.68
N PRO A 88 14.67 -16.46 -19.49
CA PRO A 88 14.97 -17.88 -19.63
C PRO A 88 16.36 -18.16 -20.22
N GLY A 89 16.89 -17.24 -21.05
CA GLY A 89 18.24 -17.32 -21.60
C GLY A 89 19.37 -17.18 -20.56
N ALA A 90 19.06 -16.72 -19.33
CA ALA A 90 20.00 -16.64 -18.20
C ALA A 90 19.90 -17.88 -17.28
N SER A 91 19.10 -18.88 -17.65
CA SER A 91 19.14 -20.18 -16.99
C SER A 91 20.43 -20.92 -17.32
N TYR A 92 20.83 -21.81 -16.42
CA TYR A 92 22.11 -22.54 -16.50
C TYR A 92 22.26 -23.43 -17.75
N ASN A 93 21.15 -23.98 -18.27
CA ASN A 93 21.11 -24.75 -19.51
C ASN A 93 19.95 -24.20 -20.36
N PRO A 94 20.14 -23.06 -21.04
CA PRO A 94 19.09 -22.37 -21.75
C PRO A 94 18.81 -23.03 -23.11
N THR A 95 17.60 -22.85 -23.65
CA THR A 95 17.39 -23.23 -25.06
C THR A 95 18.20 -22.29 -25.96
N PHE A 96 18.64 -22.78 -27.12
CA PHE A 96 19.38 -21.96 -28.09
C PHE A 96 18.60 -20.70 -28.48
N THR A 97 17.28 -20.79 -28.65
CA THR A 97 16.41 -19.64 -28.95
C THR A 97 16.38 -18.62 -27.82
N ASP A 98 16.28 -19.07 -26.56
CA ASP A 98 16.20 -18.17 -25.41
C ASP A 98 17.55 -17.49 -25.16
N HIS A 99 18.66 -18.23 -25.25
CA HIS A 99 20.02 -17.71 -25.11
C HIS A 99 20.34 -16.66 -26.17
N GLN A 100 20.07 -16.94 -27.45
CA GLN A 100 20.25 -15.99 -28.54
C GLN A 100 19.34 -14.76 -28.40
N SER A 101 18.11 -14.91 -27.86
CA SER A 101 17.24 -13.77 -27.59
C SER A 101 17.81 -12.84 -26.51
N LEU A 102 18.42 -13.40 -25.46
CA LEU A 102 19.02 -12.65 -24.36
C LEU A 102 20.34 -11.99 -24.76
N LEU A 103 21.22 -12.70 -25.48
CA LEU A 103 22.43 -12.10 -26.06
C LEU A 103 22.08 -10.93 -26.99
N ARG A 104 21.03 -11.07 -27.79
CA ARG A 104 20.51 -9.99 -28.63
C ARG A 104 20.00 -8.82 -27.80
N GLU A 105 19.23 -9.05 -26.74
CA GLU A 105 18.73 -7.97 -25.88
C GLU A 105 19.91 -7.20 -25.23
N ALA A 106 20.87 -7.90 -24.65
CA ALA A 106 22.08 -7.30 -24.06
C ALA A 106 22.92 -6.53 -25.10
N HIS A 107 23.06 -7.06 -26.32
CA HIS A 107 23.71 -6.36 -27.42
C HIS A 107 22.95 -5.10 -27.84
N GLU A 108 21.62 -5.15 -27.98
CA GLU A 108 20.79 -3.97 -28.30
C GLU A 108 20.84 -2.91 -27.18
N GLU A 109 20.99 -3.32 -25.92
CA GLU A 109 21.15 -2.42 -24.77
C GLU A 109 22.49 -1.68 -24.78
N GLU A 110 23.61 -2.40 -24.92
CA GLU A 110 24.93 -1.77 -24.95
C GLU A 110 25.18 -1.03 -26.28
N TYR A 111 24.59 -1.46 -27.41
CA TYR A 111 24.58 -0.67 -28.64
C TYR A 111 23.88 0.68 -28.41
N ARG A 112 22.66 0.69 -27.85
CA ARG A 112 21.95 1.94 -27.49
C ARG A 112 22.75 2.81 -26.52
N ARG A 113 23.57 2.20 -25.66
CA ARG A 113 24.45 2.91 -24.72
C ARG A 113 25.64 3.57 -25.41
N VAL A 114 26.32 2.86 -26.32
CA VAL A 114 27.40 3.40 -27.16
C VAL A 114 26.85 4.48 -28.08
N GLU A 115 25.77 4.20 -28.79
CA GLU A 115 25.08 5.16 -29.66
C GLU A 115 24.66 6.40 -28.87
N ALA A 116 24.17 6.27 -27.63
CA ALA A 116 23.86 7.41 -26.77
C ALA A 116 25.10 8.23 -26.37
N ILE A 117 26.26 7.61 -26.17
CA ILE A 117 27.53 8.29 -25.88
C ILE A 117 28.02 9.04 -27.13
N GLU A 118 28.03 8.40 -28.28
CA GLU A 118 28.38 9.03 -29.58
C GLU A 118 27.43 10.18 -29.91
N ASN A 119 26.12 9.97 -29.72
CA ASN A 119 25.11 11.02 -29.84
C ASN A 119 25.41 12.19 -28.89
N LEU A 120 25.75 11.95 -27.61
CA LEU A 120 26.08 13.02 -26.67
C LEU A 120 27.36 13.78 -27.07
N ASN A 121 28.36 13.08 -27.59
CA ASN A 121 29.59 13.69 -28.11
C ASN A 121 29.29 14.56 -29.35
N SER A 122 28.44 14.08 -30.27
CA SER A 122 28.01 14.83 -31.47
C SER A 122 27.10 16.04 -31.17
N LYS A 123 26.48 16.08 -29.98
CA LYS A 123 25.50 17.10 -29.57
C LYS A 123 26.11 18.19 -28.68
N LEU A 124 27.43 18.32 -28.67
CA LEU A 124 28.12 19.51 -28.16
C LEU A 124 27.82 20.71 -29.10
N PRO A 125 27.38 21.86 -28.59
CA PRO A 125 26.62 22.82 -29.40
C PRO A 125 27.47 23.80 -30.23
N THR A 126 26.96 24.12 -31.42
CA THR A 126 27.11 25.42 -32.10
C THR A 126 25.72 26.09 -32.18
N PHE A 127 25.64 27.42 -32.39
CA PHE A 127 24.53 28.24 -31.86
C PHE A 127 23.66 28.93 -32.94
N THR A 128 22.34 28.69 -32.96
CA THR A 128 21.31 29.36 -33.81
C THR A 128 19.89 29.29 -33.17
N GLU A 129 18.96 30.20 -33.50
CA GLU A 129 17.64 30.36 -32.82
C GLU A 129 16.45 30.73 -33.75
N VAL A 130 15.24 30.12 -33.60
CA VAL A 130 13.92 30.59 -34.16
C VAL A 130 12.70 30.03 -33.34
N SER A 131 11.43 30.42 -33.62
CA SER A 131 10.29 30.36 -32.67
C SER A 131 8.85 30.05 -33.20
N SER A 132 7.82 30.12 -32.33
CA SER A 132 6.34 29.83 -32.44
C SER A 132 5.91 28.35 -32.27
N SER A 133 4.91 27.91 -31.47
CA SER A 133 3.51 28.31 -31.09
C SER A 133 2.45 27.79 -32.10
N GLU A 134 1.32 27.15 -31.74
CA GLU A 134 0.39 27.53 -30.64
C GLU A 134 -0.53 26.41 -30.06
N THR A 135 -1.65 26.82 -29.44
CA THR A 135 -2.59 26.11 -28.54
C THR A 135 -3.49 25.04 -29.22
N THR A 136 -4.56 24.44 -28.67
CA THR A 136 -5.52 24.71 -27.56
C THR A 136 -6.23 23.41 -27.16
N ALA A 137 -7.07 23.41 -26.10
CA ALA A 137 -8.26 22.58 -25.77
C ALA A 137 -8.27 21.05 -26.06
N MET A 138 -7.98 20.75 -27.33
CA MET A 138 -7.83 19.49 -28.01
C MET A 138 -6.73 18.57 -27.42
N ARG A 139 -6.57 17.35 -27.92
CA ARG A 139 -7.54 16.60 -28.76
C ARG A 139 -8.39 15.67 -27.77
N ASN A 140 -9.76 15.55 -27.83
CA ASN A 140 -10.80 15.84 -26.73
C ASN A 140 -11.53 14.95 -25.51
N ARG A 141 -12.15 13.64 -25.40
CA ARG A 141 -12.67 12.71 -24.13
C ARG A 141 -14.21 12.00 -23.88
N ILE A 142 -14.66 10.97 -22.94
CA ILE A 142 -16.00 10.02 -22.83
C ILE A 142 -16.69 9.23 -21.46
N LYS A 143 -17.96 8.50 -21.30
CA LYS A 143 -18.68 7.68 -20.05
C LYS A 143 -20.15 6.77 -19.97
N ARG A 144 -20.58 5.70 -19.06
CA ARG A 144 -21.98 4.83 -18.78
C ARG A 144 -22.32 3.72 -17.49
N ARG A 145 -23.57 3.17 -16.93
CA ARG A 145 -23.97 2.07 -15.73
C ARG A 145 -25.53 1.42 -15.21
N VAL A 146 -25.94 0.21 -14.45
CA VAL A 146 -27.38 -0.49 -13.88
C VAL A 146 -27.80 -1.95 -12.91
N GLU A 147 -28.50 -2.33 -11.64
CA GLU A 147 -29.13 -3.78 -10.91
C GLU A 147 -29.74 -4.15 -9.29
N ARG A 148 -30.57 -5.18 -8.64
CA ARG A 148 -31.05 -5.35 -7.06
C ARG A 148 -32.08 -4.32 -6.62
N GLU A 149 -31.91 -4.01 -5.36
CA GLU A 149 -32.78 -3.44 -4.33
C GLU A 149 -34.30 -3.73 -4.22
N ARG A 150 -34.98 -4.86 -4.58
CA ARG A 150 -35.72 -5.69 -3.57
C ARG A 150 -36.21 -7.21 -4.04
N LEU A 151 -36.68 -8.29 -3.28
CA LEU A 151 -36.42 -9.78 -2.81
C LEU A 151 -36.27 -10.29 -1.29
N GLU A 152 -37.25 -10.37 -0.33
CA GLU A 152 -37.06 -10.60 1.18
C GLU A 152 -38.37 -10.82 2.04
N ALA A 153 -38.86 -9.89 2.92
CA ALA A 153 -40.16 -10.06 3.64
C ALA A 153 -41.30 -9.93 2.65
N GLU A 154 -42.48 -10.47 2.97
CA GLU A 154 -43.63 -10.47 2.06
C GLU A 154 -44.06 -9.02 1.75
N LYS A 155 -43.39 -8.08 2.48
CA LYS A 155 -43.22 -6.63 2.35
C LYS A 155 -41.75 -5.93 2.25
N LYS A 156 -40.53 -6.56 2.08
CA LYS A 156 -39.13 -5.91 2.15
C LYS A 156 -38.15 -5.84 0.89
N PHE A 157 -37.01 -6.58 0.64
CA PHE A 157 -36.66 -7.26 -0.70
C PHE A 157 -38.22 -7.50 -1.26
N GLN A 158 -39.30 -8.07 -0.60
CA GLN A 158 -40.68 -8.34 -1.27
C GLN A 158 -41.99 -7.42 -1.29
N LYS A 159 -42.30 -6.24 -0.67
CA LYS A 159 -43.54 -5.41 -1.07
C LYS A 159 -43.38 -4.73 -2.45
N LYS A 160 -42.58 -5.38 -3.26
CA LYS A 160 -41.21 -4.97 -3.57
C LYS A 160 -40.49 -6.14 -4.25
N ILE A 161 -41.12 -7.27 -4.48
CA ILE A 161 -41.00 -7.90 -5.81
C ILE A 161 -42.17 -7.50 -6.70
N ASN A 162 -42.74 -6.32 -6.45
CA ASN A 162 -43.62 -5.66 -7.39
C ASN A 162 -43.14 -4.22 -7.54
N ASN A 163 -43.04 -3.45 -6.45
CA ASN A 163 -42.31 -2.16 -6.47
C ASN A 163 -40.80 -2.32 -6.58
N ASP A 164 -40.26 -3.51 -6.36
CA ASP A 164 -38.86 -3.89 -6.56
C ASP A 164 -38.75 -5.26 -7.26
N LEU A 165 -39.79 -5.65 -8.03
CA LEU A 165 -39.55 -6.12 -9.40
C LEU A 165 -39.51 -4.92 -10.34
N ALA A 166 -40.32 -3.88 -10.13
CA ALA A 166 -40.21 -2.58 -10.81
C ALA A 166 -38.95 -1.81 -10.40
N ARG A 167 -38.59 -1.75 -9.12
CA ARG A 167 -37.24 -1.46 -8.64
C ARG A 167 -36.27 -2.67 -8.65
N ILE A 168 -36.61 -3.91 -9.08
CA ILE A 168 -35.66 -4.79 -9.84
C ILE A 168 -35.72 -4.44 -11.34
N THR A 169 -36.17 -3.22 -11.63
CA THR A 169 -35.68 -2.41 -12.73
C THR A 169 -35.09 -1.08 -12.29
N ASP A 170 -35.17 -0.58 -11.02
CA ASP A 170 -34.76 0.78 -10.58
C ASP A 170 -33.68 0.85 -9.51
N ILE A 171 -33.82 0.10 -8.41
CA ILE A 171 -32.60 -0.34 -7.75
C ILE A 171 -31.96 -1.39 -8.65
N ALA A 172 -32.68 -2.09 -9.54
CA ALA A 172 -32.13 -2.59 -10.80
C ALA A 172 -31.90 -1.61 -11.95
N LYS A 173 -31.72 -0.32 -11.62
CA LYS A 173 -30.75 0.58 -12.29
C LYS A 173 -29.59 0.99 -11.37
N GLN A 174 -29.34 0.32 -10.25
CA GLN A 174 -28.31 0.64 -9.26
C GLN A 174 -27.22 -0.43 -8.99
N VAL A 175 -27.42 -1.73 -8.80
CA VAL A 175 -26.36 -2.70 -8.35
C VAL A 175 -25.55 -3.40 -9.48
N LYS A 176 -25.86 -3.20 -10.77
CA LYS A 176 -24.85 -3.04 -11.83
C LYS A 176 -24.73 -1.61 -12.33
N THR A 177 -25.25 -0.59 -11.63
CA THR A 177 -24.38 0.60 -11.46
C THR A 177 -23.32 0.25 -10.46
N GLU A 178 -23.56 -0.55 -9.43
CA GLU A 178 -22.53 -0.99 -8.50
C GLU A 178 -21.55 -1.84 -9.28
N VAL A 179 -21.95 -2.96 -9.88
CA VAL A 179 -21.10 -3.73 -10.82
C VAL A 179 -20.57 -2.86 -11.97
N ALA A 180 -21.33 -2.15 -12.82
CA ALA A 180 -20.69 -1.31 -13.86
C ALA A 180 -19.96 -0.04 -13.34
N LYS A 181 -20.00 0.29 -12.03
CA LYS A 181 -19.11 1.23 -11.31
C LYS A 181 -17.97 0.46 -10.64
N ARG A 182 -18.07 -0.83 -10.35
CA ARG A 182 -17.07 -1.73 -9.74
C ARG A 182 -16.20 -2.28 -10.85
N GLU A 183 -16.75 -2.91 -11.88
CA GLU A 183 -16.13 -3.12 -13.20
C GLU A 183 -15.47 -1.84 -13.70
N LYS A 184 -16.17 -0.68 -13.72
CA LYS A 184 -15.48 0.55 -14.12
C LYS A 184 -14.48 1.07 -13.10
N LYS A 185 -14.64 0.87 -11.78
CA LYS A 185 -13.59 1.14 -10.77
C LYS A 185 -12.43 0.13 -10.88
N LEU A 186 -12.65 -1.06 -11.41
CA LEU A 186 -11.67 -2.13 -11.63
C LEU A 186 -10.95 -1.91 -12.95
N GLN A 187 -11.63 -1.43 -13.99
CA GLN A 187 -11.06 -0.93 -15.24
C GLN A 187 -10.36 0.42 -15.02
N GLU A 188 -10.91 1.32 -14.21
CA GLU A 188 -10.25 2.57 -13.78
C GLU A 188 -9.03 2.24 -12.91
N LYS A 189 -9.09 1.26 -11.99
CA LYS A 189 -7.92 0.76 -11.25
C LYS A 189 -6.90 0.05 -12.15
N ALA A 190 -7.32 -0.83 -13.05
CA ALA A 190 -6.44 -1.53 -13.98
C ALA A 190 -5.76 -0.53 -14.92
N LYS A 191 -6.51 0.43 -15.46
CA LYS A 191 -5.96 1.56 -16.24
C LYS A 191 -5.05 2.44 -15.39
N LEU A 192 -5.35 2.70 -14.12
CA LEU A 192 -4.43 3.42 -13.22
C LEU A 192 -3.15 2.61 -12.93
N ILE A 193 -3.23 1.28 -12.86
CA ILE A 193 -2.07 0.38 -12.70
C ILE A 193 -1.25 0.37 -14.01
N GLU A 194 -1.88 0.15 -15.16
CA GLU A 194 -1.27 0.27 -16.49
C GLU A 194 -0.65 1.66 -16.73
N GLU A 195 -1.33 2.73 -16.36
CA GLU A 195 -0.81 4.09 -16.45
C GLU A 195 0.34 4.29 -15.45
N SER A 196 0.29 3.73 -14.24
CA SER A 196 1.38 3.83 -13.27
C SER A 196 2.62 3.03 -13.64
N THR A 197 2.46 1.98 -14.46
CA THR A 197 3.57 1.17 -15.02
C THR A 197 4.10 1.76 -16.32
N LYS A 198 3.25 2.40 -17.14
CA LYS A 198 3.64 3.18 -18.33
C LYS A 198 4.28 4.53 -17.98
N ARG A 199 3.98 5.11 -16.81
CA ARG A 199 4.63 6.33 -16.29
C ARG A 199 6.04 5.98 -15.78
N PRO A 200 7.07 6.80 -16.09
CA PRO A 200 8.41 6.56 -15.57
C PRO A 200 8.44 6.67 -14.03
N PRO A 201 9.29 5.89 -13.34
CA PRO A 201 9.35 5.89 -11.88
C PRO A 201 9.69 7.28 -11.35
N LYS A 202 8.99 7.70 -10.28
CA LYS A 202 9.16 9.03 -9.69
C LYS A 202 10.58 9.17 -9.13
N LYS A 203 11.38 10.06 -9.71
CA LYS A 203 12.73 10.36 -9.23
C LYS A 203 12.68 10.82 -7.76
N ILE A 204 13.44 10.14 -6.90
CA ILE A 204 13.68 10.55 -5.51
C ILE A 204 15.09 11.14 -5.40
N GLY A 205 15.20 12.25 -4.68
CA GLY A 205 16.47 12.90 -4.39
C GLY A 205 17.18 13.51 -5.62
N LYS A 206 18.47 13.79 -5.45
CA LYS A 206 19.29 14.47 -6.47
C LYS A 206 19.65 13.57 -7.65
N TYR A 207 19.94 12.30 -7.41
CA TYR A 207 20.46 11.38 -8.42
C TYR A 207 19.33 10.61 -9.12
N ARG A 208 19.65 9.91 -10.22
CA ARG A 208 18.77 8.89 -10.80
C ARG A 208 19.28 7.52 -10.37
N VAL A 209 18.40 6.52 -10.33
CA VAL A 209 18.81 5.12 -10.15
C VAL A 209 19.59 4.72 -11.41
N PRO A 210 20.80 4.14 -11.30
CA PRO A 210 21.51 3.62 -12.48
C PRO A 210 20.76 2.40 -13.03
N LYS A 211 20.73 2.25 -14.35
CA LYS A 211 20.44 0.95 -14.95
C LYS A 211 21.72 0.11 -14.86
N LEU A 212 21.60 -1.14 -14.42
CA LEU A 212 22.69 -2.11 -14.53
C LEU A 212 22.72 -2.66 -15.98
N PRO A 213 23.88 -3.12 -16.48
CA PRO A 213 23.91 -3.96 -17.67
C PRO A 213 23.15 -5.27 -17.41
N ILE A 214 22.83 -6.00 -18.47
CA ILE A 214 22.31 -7.37 -18.36
C ILE A 214 23.51 -8.31 -18.22
N ASP A 215 23.59 -9.04 -17.10
CA ASP A 215 24.59 -10.09 -16.90
C ASP A 215 24.21 -11.30 -17.80
N VAL A 216 25.11 -11.70 -18.72
CA VAL A 216 24.86 -12.76 -19.72
C VAL A 216 26.10 -13.64 -19.96
N GLN A 217 25.90 -14.95 -20.04
CA GLN A 217 26.98 -15.90 -20.37
C GLN A 217 27.21 -15.94 -21.89
N LEU A 218 28.47 -15.83 -22.32
CA LEU A 218 28.86 -16.05 -23.71
C LEU A 218 28.80 -17.54 -24.07
N SER A 219 28.67 -17.86 -25.35
CA SER A 219 28.64 -19.26 -25.84
C SER A 219 29.91 -20.06 -25.56
N GLU A 220 31.04 -19.38 -25.31
CA GLU A 220 32.32 -20.00 -24.94
C GLU A 220 32.45 -20.23 -23.42
N ASP A 221 31.67 -19.51 -22.60
CA ASP A 221 31.66 -19.62 -21.13
C ASP A 221 30.51 -20.50 -20.59
N LEU A 222 29.52 -20.83 -21.43
CA LEU A 222 28.36 -21.64 -21.07
C LEU A 222 28.75 -23.10 -20.78
N SER A 223 28.88 -23.44 -19.50
CA SER A 223 29.52 -24.70 -19.08
C SER A 223 28.57 -25.89 -18.94
N GLU A 224 28.92 -27.05 -19.52
CA GLU A 224 28.13 -28.29 -19.50
C GLU A 224 27.93 -28.94 -18.12
N SER A 225 28.62 -28.48 -17.06
CA SER A 225 28.38 -28.95 -15.68
C SER A 225 28.18 -27.83 -14.67
N LEU A 226 27.23 -28.01 -13.75
CA LEU A 226 27.04 -27.15 -12.57
C LEU A 226 28.30 -27.04 -11.68
N ARG A 227 29.24 -27.99 -11.80
CA ARG A 227 30.54 -27.95 -11.08
C ARG A 227 31.57 -27.03 -11.74
N THR A 228 31.40 -26.71 -13.02
CA THR A 228 32.26 -25.82 -13.82
C THR A 228 31.67 -24.43 -14.00
N LEU A 229 30.40 -24.23 -13.62
CA LEU A 229 29.70 -22.96 -13.73
C LEU A 229 30.38 -21.87 -12.90
N LYS A 230 30.79 -20.78 -13.57
CA LYS A 230 31.19 -19.54 -12.93
C LYS A 230 29.92 -18.81 -12.44
N PRO A 231 29.79 -18.44 -11.15
CA PRO A 231 28.69 -17.60 -10.69
C PRO A 231 28.91 -16.15 -11.14
N GLU A 232 27.92 -15.57 -11.80
CA GLU A 232 27.98 -14.22 -12.39
C GLU A 232 27.11 -13.20 -11.64
N GLY A 233 27.29 -11.93 -11.99
CA GLY A 233 26.55 -10.80 -11.44
C GLY A 233 26.91 -10.40 -10.01
N ASN A 234 26.24 -9.36 -9.50
CA ASN A 234 26.45 -8.87 -8.14
C ASN A 234 25.12 -8.67 -7.39
N LEU A 235 24.75 -9.68 -6.59
CA LEU A 235 23.52 -9.71 -5.79
C LEU A 235 23.40 -8.60 -4.73
N PHE A 236 24.49 -7.86 -4.41
CA PHE A 236 24.39 -6.66 -3.59
C PHE A 236 24.07 -5.42 -4.42
N ALA A 237 24.59 -5.33 -5.65
CA ALA A 237 24.27 -4.26 -6.59
C ALA A 237 22.82 -4.38 -7.11
N ASP A 238 22.37 -5.57 -7.47
CA ASP A 238 20.96 -5.84 -7.82
C ASP A 238 20.03 -5.46 -6.65
N ARG A 239 20.18 -6.08 -5.47
CA ARG A 239 19.29 -5.78 -4.33
C ARG A 239 19.30 -4.30 -3.93
N MET A 240 20.44 -3.61 -4.02
CA MET A 240 20.53 -2.16 -3.80
C MET A 240 19.78 -1.37 -4.88
N THR A 241 19.94 -1.68 -6.17
CA THR A 241 19.22 -0.99 -7.24
C THR A 241 17.73 -1.31 -7.23
N SER A 242 17.33 -2.55 -6.95
CA SER A 242 15.94 -2.95 -6.71
C SER A 242 15.27 -2.16 -5.57
N LEU A 243 15.98 -1.91 -4.45
CA LEU A 243 15.49 -1.05 -3.37
C LEU A 243 15.38 0.44 -3.78
N GLN A 244 16.24 0.90 -4.69
CA GLN A 244 16.18 2.25 -5.25
C GLN A 244 15.06 2.41 -6.29
N GLN A 245 14.88 1.45 -7.20
CA GLN A 245 13.77 1.39 -8.15
C GLN A 245 12.43 1.39 -7.41
N ARG A 246 12.27 0.49 -6.42
CA ARG A 246 11.10 0.44 -5.53
C ARG A 246 10.95 1.65 -4.61
N SER A 247 11.85 2.63 -4.69
CA SER A 247 11.71 3.91 -4.00
C SER A 247 11.71 3.79 -2.47
N ILE A 248 12.39 2.76 -1.95
CA ILE A 248 12.59 2.48 -0.51
C ILE A 248 13.88 3.16 -0.02
N ILE A 249 14.91 3.19 -0.86
CA ILE A 249 16.19 3.86 -0.62
C ILE A 249 16.40 4.92 -1.71
N GLU A 250 16.89 6.12 -1.37
CA GLU A 250 17.23 7.11 -2.40
C GLU A 250 18.61 6.83 -3.03
N PRO A 251 18.79 7.04 -4.35
CA PRO A 251 20.10 6.89 -5.00
C PRO A 251 21.09 7.93 -4.48
N ARG A 252 22.28 7.48 -4.06
CA ARG A 252 23.35 8.29 -3.47
C ARG A 252 24.71 7.98 -4.12
N VAL A 253 25.61 8.96 -4.08
CA VAL A 253 27.00 8.86 -4.57
C VAL A 253 27.94 8.99 -3.37
N PRO A 254 29.02 8.17 -3.25
CA PRO A 254 29.95 8.26 -2.13
C PRO A 254 30.67 9.62 -2.08
N ILE A 255 30.56 10.30 -0.94
CA ILE A 255 31.17 11.61 -0.72
C ILE A 255 32.59 11.42 -0.17
N LYS A 256 33.62 11.64 -1.00
CA LYS A 256 35.01 11.63 -0.55
C LYS A 256 35.26 12.79 0.42
N ALA A 257 35.89 12.53 1.56
CA ALA A 257 36.17 13.53 2.58
C ALA A 257 37.14 14.61 2.08
N ARG A 258 36.64 15.82 1.80
CA ARG A 258 37.42 16.97 1.32
C ARG A 258 37.43 18.11 2.34
N ARG A 259 38.63 18.49 2.80
CA ARG A 259 38.80 19.67 3.69
C ARG A 259 38.62 20.97 2.92
N LYS A 260 37.93 21.97 3.51
CA LYS A 260 37.79 23.33 2.94
C LYS A 260 39.08 24.16 3.01
N ARG A 261 40.01 23.81 3.91
CA ARG A 261 41.33 24.44 4.08
C ARG A 261 42.39 23.35 4.23
N ARG A 262 43.61 23.59 3.71
CA ARG A 262 44.78 22.74 4.00
C ARG A 262 45.12 22.86 5.50
N ARG A 263 45.64 21.81 6.14
CA ARG A 263 46.35 21.97 7.42
C ARG A 263 47.67 22.70 7.12
N LYS A 264 48.13 23.55 8.05
CA LYS A 264 49.55 23.92 8.10
C LYS A 264 50.34 22.68 8.53
N PRO A 265 51.56 22.44 8.02
CA PRO A 265 52.48 21.52 8.67
C PRO A 265 52.86 22.09 10.06
N THR A 266 53.06 21.22 11.03
CA THR A 266 53.96 21.52 12.16
C THR A 266 55.40 21.47 11.63
N GLN A 267 56.27 22.31 12.19
CA GLN A 267 57.68 21.92 12.31
C GLN A 267 57.71 20.97 13.51
N ASP A 268 58.45 19.88 13.41
CA ASP A 268 58.69 18.98 14.54
C ASP A 268 60.14 19.27 14.96
N ASP A 269 60.30 19.88 16.15
CA ASP A 269 61.57 20.37 16.73
C ASP A 269 62.33 19.26 17.49
#